data_AF-A0A3C0U6B4-F1
#
_entry.id   AF-A0A3C0U6B4-F1
#
_cell.length_a   1.000
_cell.length_b   1.000
_cell.length_c   1.000
_cell.angle_alpha   90.00
_cell.angle_beta   90.00
_cell.angle_gamma   90.00
#
_symmetry.space_group_name_H-M   'P 1'
#
loop_
_entity.id
_entity.type
_entity.pdbx_description
1 polymer ?
#
loop_
_entity_poly.entity_id
_entity_poly.type
_entity_poly.pdbx_seq_one_letter_code
_entity_poly.pdbx_strand_id
1 'polypeptide(L)'
;TRCFPVNGKFTARQKEVYNAVLRVHDGAISILRPGIMLDAFHTQVGEMMTQELLALGLISTKDVENQDPSWPAYKKYFMHGTSHYLGLDVHDYGLWTVPVEEGMVFTVEPGIYIPEEGLGIRIEDDIVITANGHENLTRSIPKTVDEIEAFMAS
;
A
#
# COMPACT_ATOMS: atom_id res chain seq x y z
N THR A 1 -5.06 -5.15 6.82
CA THR A 1 -4.61 -4.28 7.95
C THR A 1 -5.36 -2.94 7.96
N ARG A 2 -5.61 -2.36 9.16
CA ARG A 2 -6.10 -0.98 9.34
C ARG A 2 -5.24 -0.24 10.38
N CYS A 3 -5.16 1.08 10.25
CA CYS A 3 -4.50 1.98 11.19
C CYS A 3 -5.44 3.14 11.51
N PHE A 4 -5.55 3.53 12.78
CA PHE A 4 -6.47 4.59 13.21
C PHE A 4 -5.99 5.22 14.54
N PRO A 5 -6.38 6.47 14.83
CA PRO A 5 -6.03 7.14 16.07
C PRO A 5 -6.82 6.55 17.24
N VAL A 6 -6.13 6.19 18.32
CA VAL A 6 -6.76 5.58 19.51
C VAL A 6 -7.87 6.46 20.11
N ASN A 7 -7.71 7.79 20.03
CA ASN A 7 -8.69 8.76 20.53
C ASN A 7 -9.78 9.14 19.50
N GLY A 8 -9.81 8.48 18.34
CA GLY A 8 -10.80 8.72 17.28
C GLY A 8 -10.57 9.96 16.40
N LYS A 9 -9.48 10.71 16.58
CA LYS A 9 -9.16 11.91 15.78
C LYS A 9 -7.71 11.93 15.33
N PHE A 10 -7.48 11.96 14.03
CA PHE A 10 -6.12 12.04 13.49
C PHE A 10 -5.58 13.45 13.70
N THR A 11 -4.31 13.57 14.10
CA THR A 11 -3.59 14.85 14.03
C THR A 11 -3.33 15.24 12.58
N ALA A 12 -2.99 16.50 12.31
CA ALA A 12 -2.67 16.96 10.96
C ALA A 12 -1.59 16.09 10.29
N ARG A 13 -0.48 15.83 11.00
CA ARG A 13 0.61 14.99 10.49
C ARG A 13 0.20 13.55 10.24
N GLN A 14 -0.60 12.97 11.14
CA GLN A 14 -1.14 11.62 10.92
C GLN A 14 -2.05 11.57 9.69
N LYS A 15 -2.91 12.58 9.47
CA LYS A 15 -3.77 12.66 8.27
C LYS A 15 -2.95 12.75 6.97
N GLU A 16 -1.87 13.54 6.97
CA GLU A 16 -1.00 13.67 5.79
C GLU A 16 -0.40 12.32 5.38
N VAL A 17 0.27 11.64 6.33
CA VAL A 17 0.91 10.35 6.07
C VAL A 17 -0.13 9.27 5.78
N TYR A 18 -1.28 9.29 6.47
CA TYR A 18 -2.36 8.34 6.25
C TYR A 18 -2.91 8.45 4.82
N ASN A 19 -3.22 9.66 4.38
CA ASN A 19 -3.76 9.88 3.04
C ASN A 19 -2.72 9.58 1.95
N ALA A 20 -1.42 9.76 2.22
CA ALA A 20 -0.36 9.31 1.32
C ALA A 20 -0.38 7.79 1.15
N VAL A 21 -0.42 7.02 2.25
CA VAL A 21 -0.55 5.56 2.20
C VAL A 21 -1.83 5.14 1.48
N LEU A 22 -2.96 5.81 1.75
CA LEU A 22 -4.25 5.52 1.12
C LEU A 22 -4.21 5.77 -0.41
N ARG A 23 -3.55 6.83 -0.87
CA ARG A 23 -3.38 7.08 -2.31
C ARG A 23 -2.53 6.01 -2.98
N VAL A 24 -1.43 5.57 -2.36
CA VAL A 24 -0.62 4.46 -2.87
C VAL A 24 -1.44 3.17 -2.90
N HIS A 25 -2.22 2.91 -1.84
CA HIS A 25 -3.10 1.74 -1.74
C HIS A 25 -4.12 1.69 -2.88
N ASP A 26 -4.88 2.76 -3.08
CA ASP A 26 -5.91 2.80 -4.11
C ASP A 26 -5.30 2.80 -5.53
N GLY A 27 -4.13 3.44 -5.70
CA GLY A 27 -3.33 3.36 -6.92
C GLY A 27 -2.87 1.93 -7.23
N ALA A 28 -2.36 1.21 -6.23
CA ALA A 28 -1.93 -0.18 -6.34
C ALA A 28 -3.11 -1.11 -6.71
N ILE A 29 -4.27 -0.95 -6.08
CA ILE A 29 -5.47 -1.71 -6.46
C ILE A 29 -5.85 -1.44 -7.92
N SER A 30 -5.79 -0.19 -8.38
CA SER A 30 -6.22 0.18 -9.74
C SER A 30 -5.42 -0.47 -10.88
N ILE A 31 -4.17 -0.88 -10.61
CA ILE A 31 -3.29 -1.51 -11.59
C ILE A 31 -3.32 -3.04 -11.56
N LEU A 32 -3.85 -3.64 -10.50
CA LEU A 32 -3.89 -5.09 -10.33
C LEU A 32 -5.02 -5.70 -11.19
N ARG A 33 -4.64 -6.48 -12.20
CA ARG A 33 -5.52 -7.04 -13.24
C ARG A 33 -4.86 -8.23 -13.96
N PRO A 34 -5.60 -9.08 -14.69
CA PRO A 34 -5.01 -10.13 -15.49
C PRO A 34 -3.94 -9.63 -16.46
N GLY A 35 -2.86 -10.39 -16.63
CA GLY A 35 -1.77 -10.13 -17.56
C GLY A 35 -0.63 -9.25 -17.03
N ILE A 36 -0.77 -8.59 -15.87
CA ILE A 36 0.34 -7.84 -15.26
C ILE A 36 1.33 -8.80 -14.59
N MET A 37 2.62 -8.47 -14.63
CA MET A 37 3.65 -9.17 -13.86
C MET A 37 3.80 -8.55 -12.46
N LEU A 38 3.98 -9.36 -11.42
CA LEU A 38 4.07 -8.88 -10.03
C LEU A 38 5.31 -7.99 -9.80
N ASP A 39 6.41 -8.22 -10.50
CA ASP A 39 7.60 -7.36 -10.44
C ASP A 39 7.31 -5.94 -10.98
N ALA A 40 6.65 -5.84 -12.14
CA ALA A 40 6.22 -4.59 -12.74
C ALA A 40 5.16 -3.88 -11.88
N PHE A 41 4.29 -4.65 -11.22
CA PHE A 41 3.35 -4.14 -10.23
C PHE A 41 4.09 -3.48 -9.05
N HIS A 42 5.04 -4.19 -8.43
CA HIS A 42 5.82 -3.66 -7.29
C HIS A 42 6.66 -2.43 -7.67
N THR A 43 7.25 -2.41 -8.87
CA THR A 43 7.99 -1.25 -9.37
C THR A 43 7.11 -0.01 -9.48
N GLN A 44 5.92 -0.13 -10.11
CA GLN A 44 4.98 0.99 -10.25
C GLN A 44 4.50 1.50 -8.88
N VAL A 45 4.23 0.61 -7.93
CA VAL A 45 3.84 1.03 -6.57
C VAL A 45 5.00 1.73 -5.85
N GLY A 46 6.24 1.26 -6.05
CA GLY A 46 7.44 1.93 -5.56
C GLY A 46 7.60 3.35 -6.11
N GLU A 47 7.28 3.57 -7.37
CA GLU A 47 7.26 4.91 -7.98
C GLU A 47 6.19 5.81 -7.34
N MET A 48 4.97 5.31 -7.16
CA MET A 48 3.90 6.04 -6.45
C MET A 48 4.33 6.41 -5.03
N MET A 49 4.90 5.45 -4.29
CA MET A 49 5.41 5.67 -2.94
C MET A 49 6.54 6.72 -2.93
N THR A 50 7.43 6.70 -3.93
CA THR A 50 8.49 7.70 -4.07
C THR A 50 7.91 9.11 -4.19
N GLN A 51 6.87 9.30 -5.00
CA GLN A 51 6.22 10.60 -5.15
C GLN A 51 5.57 11.09 -3.84
N GLU A 52 4.90 10.19 -3.12
CA GLU A 52 4.30 10.50 -1.83
C GLU A 52 5.35 10.86 -0.76
N LEU A 53 6.46 10.13 -0.70
CA LEU A 53 7.54 10.42 0.25
C LEU A 53 8.27 11.73 -0.08
N LEU A 54 8.41 12.08 -1.36
CA LEU A 54 8.90 13.41 -1.79
C LEU A 54 7.93 14.51 -1.34
N ALA A 55 6.64 14.33 -1.57
CA ALA A 55 5.60 15.30 -1.18
C ALA A 55 5.52 15.50 0.34
N LEU A 56 5.75 14.43 1.12
CA LEU A 56 5.82 14.48 2.59
C LEU A 56 7.15 15.04 3.12
N GLY A 57 8.14 15.28 2.25
CA GLY A 57 9.48 15.73 2.63
C GLY A 57 10.33 14.69 3.37
N LEU A 58 9.99 13.40 3.25
CA LEU A 58 10.69 12.30 3.93
C LEU A 58 11.94 11.85 3.17
N ILE A 59 11.93 12.01 1.85
CA ILE A 59 13.09 11.84 0.97
C ILE A 59 13.23 13.07 0.08
N SER A 60 14.43 13.31 -0.45
CA SER A 60 14.73 14.38 -1.38
C SER A 60 14.90 13.86 -2.81
N THR A 61 14.81 14.75 -3.81
CA THR A 61 15.12 14.40 -5.20
C THR A 61 16.54 13.86 -5.36
N LYS A 62 17.48 14.39 -4.58
CA LYS A 62 18.86 13.92 -4.54
C LYS A 62 18.97 12.48 -4.01
N ASP A 63 18.14 12.08 -3.04
CA ASP A 63 18.12 10.69 -2.57
C ASP A 63 17.66 9.75 -3.68
N VAL A 64 16.65 10.16 -4.46
CA VAL A 64 16.15 9.39 -5.61
C VAL A 64 17.18 9.32 -6.75
N GLU A 65 17.85 10.42 -7.06
CA GLU A 65 18.90 10.47 -8.10
C GLU A 65 20.11 9.59 -7.77
N ASN A 66 20.45 9.46 -6.49
CA ASN A 66 21.61 8.69 -6.01
C ASN A 66 21.24 7.31 -5.44
N GLN A 67 20.01 6.84 -5.66
CA GLN A 67 19.53 5.60 -5.08
C GLN A 67 20.22 4.36 -5.67
N ASP A 68 20.32 3.30 -4.87
CA ASP A 68 20.63 1.97 -5.36
C ASP A 68 19.40 1.42 -6.10
N PRO A 69 19.49 1.02 -7.38
CA PRO A 69 18.35 0.44 -8.10
C PRO A 69 17.79 -0.83 -7.44
N SER A 70 18.61 -1.58 -6.71
CA SER A 70 18.19 -2.76 -5.94
C SER A 70 17.55 -2.42 -4.59
N TRP A 71 17.80 -1.20 -4.10
CA TRP A 71 17.20 -0.66 -2.88
C TRP A 71 16.81 0.82 -3.05
N PRO A 72 15.73 1.11 -3.80
CA PRO A 72 15.35 2.47 -4.12
C PRO A 72 15.08 3.33 -2.88
N ALA A 73 15.19 4.66 -3.01
CA ALA A 73 15.12 5.58 -1.87
C ALA A 73 13.84 5.42 -1.02
N TYR A 74 12.70 5.07 -1.64
CA TYR A 74 11.44 4.84 -0.93
C TYR A 74 11.54 3.71 0.11
N LYS A 75 12.45 2.74 -0.08
CA LYS A 75 12.65 1.60 0.83
C LYS A 75 13.10 2.04 2.22
N LYS A 76 13.60 3.27 2.37
CA LYS A 76 13.89 3.87 3.69
C LYS A 76 12.67 3.90 4.61
N TYR A 77 11.48 4.18 4.06
CA TYR A 77 10.22 4.31 4.81
C TYR A 77 9.17 3.25 4.43
N PHE A 78 9.38 2.50 3.34
CA PHE A 78 8.52 1.41 2.88
C PHE A 78 9.36 0.19 2.42
N MET A 79 9.89 -0.57 3.38
CA MET A 79 10.90 -1.60 3.17
C MET A 79 10.37 -2.96 2.66
N HIS A 80 9.12 -3.30 2.95
CA HIS A 80 8.53 -4.59 2.58
C HIS A 80 7.92 -4.58 1.15
N GLY A 81 7.36 -5.71 0.73
CA GLY A 81 6.61 -5.81 -0.54
C GLY A 81 5.21 -5.22 -0.41
N THR A 82 4.61 -4.84 -1.55
CA THR A 82 3.23 -4.32 -1.58
C THR A 82 2.19 -5.43 -1.49
N SER A 83 2.53 -6.65 -1.89
CA SER A 83 1.57 -7.74 -2.02
C SER A 83 2.22 -9.09 -1.81
N HIS A 84 1.43 -10.06 -1.39
CA HIS A 84 1.72 -11.50 -1.50
C HIS A 84 0.43 -12.26 -1.86
N TYR A 85 0.59 -13.50 -2.32
CA TYR A 85 -0.55 -14.41 -2.52
C TYR A 85 -1.26 -14.70 -1.19
N LEU A 86 -2.58 -14.90 -1.25
CA LEU A 86 -3.41 -15.20 -0.09
C LEU A 86 -4.36 -16.37 -0.39
N GLY A 87 -4.51 -17.30 0.55
CA GLY A 87 -5.44 -18.42 0.40
C GLY A 87 -5.46 -19.33 1.61
N LEU A 88 -5.03 -20.59 1.48
CA LEU A 88 -5.03 -21.52 2.61
C LEU A 88 -3.98 -21.13 3.67
N ASP A 89 -2.86 -20.57 3.22
CA ASP A 89 -1.86 -19.92 4.05
C ASP A 89 -1.96 -18.40 3.92
N VAL A 90 -1.55 -17.67 4.98
CA VAL A 90 -1.56 -16.20 4.97
C VAL A 90 -0.61 -15.67 3.89
N HIS A 91 0.62 -16.21 3.84
CA HIS A 91 1.51 -16.06 2.70
C HIS A 91 1.39 -17.31 1.85
N ASP A 92 0.42 -17.33 0.95
CA ASP A 92 0.11 -18.54 0.18
C ASP A 92 1.13 -18.79 -0.94
N TYR A 93 1.13 -20.01 -1.44
CA TYR A 93 1.93 -20.40 -2.58
C TYR A 93 1.44 -19.75 -3.87
N GLY A 94 2.38 -19.25 -4.68
CA GLY A 94 2.11 -18.78 -6.03
C GLY A 94 3.38 -18.46 -6.80
N LEU A 95 3.29 -18.48 -8.14
CA LEU A 95 4.42 -18.20 -9.01
C LEU A 95 4.55 -16.69 -9.24
N TRP A 96 5.71 -16.12 -8.91
CA TRP A 96 5.99 -14.69 -9.08
C TRP A 96 6.47 -14.32 -10.48
N THR A 97 6.81 -15.33 -11.28
CA THR A 97 7.45 -15.19 -12.59
C THR A 97 6.47 -15.43 -13.75
N VAL A 98 5.17 -15.48 -13.46
CA VAL A 98 4.12 -15.60 -14.47
C VAL A 98 3.15 -14.41 -14.34
N PRO A 99 2.45 -14.03 -15.42
CA PRO A 99 1.44 -13.00 -15.32
C PRO A 99 0.33 -13.37 -14.33
N VAL A 100 -0.23 -12.36 -13.68
CA VAL A 100 -1.43 -12.50 -12.85
C VAL A 100 -2.59 -13.00 -13.70
N GLU A 101 -3.36 -13.96 -13.19
CA GLU A 101 -4.53 -14.56 -13.87
C GLU A 101 -5.80 -14.37 -13.03
N GLU A 102 -6.95 -14.54 -13.69
CA GLU A 102 -8.25 -14.56 -13.01
C GLU A 102 -8.29 -15.65 -11.92
N GLY A 103 -8.92 -15.33 -10.79
CA GLY A 103 -9.07 -16.22 -9.65
C GLY A 103 -7.90 -16.20 -8.66
N MET A 104 -6.76 -15.60 -9.02
CA MET A 104 -5.68 -15.35 -8.05
C MET A 104 -6.13 -14.35 -6.98
N VAL A 105 -5.62 -14.50 -5.76
CA VAL A 105 -5.96 -13.64 -4.61
C VAL A 105 -4.67 -13.09 -4.00
N PHE A 106 -4.67 -11.80 -3.73
CA PHE A 106 -3.51 -11.06 -3.25
C PHE A 106 -3.88 -10.10 -2.12
N THR A 107 -2.95 -9.85 -1.21
CA THR A 107 -2.99 -8.64 -0.38
C THR A 107 -2.53 -7.42 -1.18
N VAL A 108 -3.00 -6.22 -0.82
CA VAL A 108 -2.42 -4.94 -1.25
C VAL A 108 -2.18 -4.09 -0.01
N GLU A 109 -0.93 -3.95 0.41
CA GLU A 109 -0.58 -3.55 1.77
C GLU A 109 0.51 -2.46 1.90
N PRO A 110 0.47 -1.34 1.16
CA PRO A 110 1.48 -0.30 1.31
C PRO A 110 1.51 0.29 2.72
N GLY A 111 2.69 0.74 3.15
CA GLY A 111 2.86 1.42 4.43
C GLY A 111 4.02 2.39 4.43
N ILE A 112 3.95 3.39 5.32
CA ILE A 112 5.00 4.35 5.60
C ILE A 112 5.32 4.28 7.10
N TYR A 113 6.59 4.06 7.43
CA TYR A 113 7.07 3.93 8.80
C TYR A 113 8.20 4.93 9.06
N ILE A 114 7.98 5.90 9.94
CA ILE A 114 8.84 7.06 10.21
C ILE A 114 9.33 6.95 11.68
N PRO A 115 10.43 6.23 11.96
CA PRO A 115 10.93 6.01 13.31
C PRO A 115 11.18 7.30 14.10
N GLU A 116 11.69 8.33 13.43
CA GLU A 116 12.01 9.63 14.00
C GLU A 116 10.76 10.42 14.46
N GLU A 117 9.58 10.11 13.91
CA GLU A 117 8.29 10.67 14.33
C GLU A 117 7.50 9.72 15.25
N GLY A 118 7.98 8.48 15.45
CA GLY A 118 7.21 7.44 16.16
C GLY A 118 5.90 7.10 15.45
N LEU A 119 5.82 7.25 14.13
CA LEU A 119 4.61 7.11 13.33
C LEU A 119 4.76 5.99 12.31
N GLY A 120 3.81 5.06 12.28
CA GLY A 120 3.76 3.99 11.28
C GLY A 120 2.33 3.73 10.83
N ILE A 121 2.11 3.71 9.53
CA ILE A 121 0.79 3.51 8.93
C ILE A 121 0.90 2.45 7.85
N ARG A 122 0.06 1.42 7.93
CA ARG A 122 -0.18 0.44 6.86
C ARG A 122 -1.69 0.31 6.66
N ILE A 123 -2.11 0.30 5.40
CA ILE A 123 -3.50 0.05 4.99
C ILE A 123 -3.44 -1.14 4.05
N GLU A 124 -4.29 -2.14 4.30
CA GLU A 124 -4.27 -3.36 3.50
C GLU A 124 -5.66 -3.93 3.29
N ASP A 125 -5.92 -4.30 2.04
CA ASP A 125 -7.11 -5.00 1.59
C ASP A 125 -6.74 -6.29 0.83
N ASP A 126 -7.70 -7.22 0.79
CA ASP A 126 -7.58 -8.51 0.09
C ASP A 126 -8.34 -8.44 -1.24
N ILE A 127 -7.65 -8.77 -2.32
CA ILE A 127 -8.09 -8.54 -3.69
C ILE A 127 -8.13 -9.86 -4.45
N VAL A 128 -9.29 -10.22 -4.99
CA VAL A 128 -9.42 -11.33 -5.95
C VAL A 128 -9.43 -10.78 -7.37
N ILE A 129 -8.66 -11.40 -8.26
CA ILE A 129 -8.59 -11.03 -9.67
C ILE A 129 -9.80 -11.61 -10.40
N THR A 130 -10.46 -10.78 -11.20
CA THR A 130 -11.59 -11.18 -12.05
C THR A 130 -11.19 -11.05 -13.52
N ALA A 131 -11.98 -11.65 -14.44
CA ALA A 131 -11.72 -11.58 -15.88
C ALA A 131 -11.40 -10.17 -16.42
N ASN A 132 -11.99 -9.12 -15.84
CA ASN A 132 -11.88 -7.74 -16.33
C ASN A 132 -11.24 -6.77 -15.31
N GLY A 133 -10.64 -7.26 -14.23
CA GLY A 133 -10.07 -6.42 -13.18
C GLY A 133 -9.95 -7.16 -11.85
N HIS A 134 -10.61 -6.65 -10.82
CA HIS A 134 -10.53 -7.19 -9.47
C HIS A 134 -11.81 -6.94 -8.67
N GLU A 135 -12.00 -7.70 -7.59
CA GLU A 135 -12.94 -7.42 -6.52
C GLU A 135 -12.18 -7.29 -5.19
N ASN A 136 -12.54 -6.27 -4.40
CA ASN A 136 -12.00 -6.09 -3.06
C ASN A 136 -12.92 -6.78 -2.03
N LEU A 137 -12.38 -7.82 -1.39
CA LEU A 137 -13.07 -8.71 -0.45
C LEU A 137 -13.25 -8.05 0.92
N THR A 138 -12.40 -7.09 1.27
CA THR A 138 -12.38 -6.39 2.56
C THR A 138 -12.93 -4.96 2.48
N ARG A 139 -13.58 -4.61 1.36
CA ARG A 139 -14.10 -3.25 1.06
C ARG A 139 -15.06 -2.69 2.10
N SER A 140 -15.73 -3.54 2.88
CA SER A 140 -16.73 -3.12 3.86
C SER A 140 -16.12 -2.51 5.13
N ILE A 141 -14.80 -2.62 5.32
CA ILE A 141 -14.11 -2.10 6.50
C ILE A 141 -13.67 -0.65 6.21
N PRO A 142 -14.14 0.36 6.97
CA PRO A 142 -13.77 1.77 6.82
C PRO A 142 -12.27 1.99 6.65
N LYS A 143 -11.88 2.88 5.73
CA LYS A 143 -10.46 3.19 5.49
C LYS A 143 -10.18 4.61 5.05
N THR A 144 -11.18 5.44 4.76
CA THR A 144 -10.93 6.88 4.62
C THR A 144 -10.85 7.53 6.00
N VAL A 145 -10.12 8.65 6.11
CA VAL A 145 -10.04 9.42 7.36
C VAL A 145 -11.45 9.76 7.87
N ASP A 146 -12.33 10.21 6.99
CA ASP A 146 -13.68 10.64 7.35
C ASP A 146 -14.56 9.46 7.80
N GLU A 147 -14.51 8.32 7.11
CA GLU A 147 -15.24 7.12 7.53
C GLU A 147 -14.76 6.63 8.90
N ILE A 148 -13.45 6.62 9.15
CA ILE A 148 -12.88 6.17 10.42
C ILE A 148 -13.28 7.12 11.54
N GLU A 149 -13.09 8.43 11.37
CA GLU A 149 -13.45 9.41 12.39
C GLU A 149 -14.96 9.43 12.67
N ALA A 150 -15.80 9.20 11.65
CA ALA A 150 -17.25 9.08 11.83
C ALA A 150 -17.63 7.79 12.59
N PHE A 151 -17.02 6.65 12.22
CA PHE A 151 -17.28 5.37 12.88
C PHE A 151 -16.83 5.36 14.35
N MET A 152 -15.72 6.04 14.69
CA MET A 152 -15.24 6.11 16.07
C MET A 152 -15.98 7.12 16.95
N ALA A 153 -16.78 8.00 16.35
CA ALA A 153 -17.57 8.99 17.08
C ALA A 153 -18.95 8.48 17.54
N SER A 154 -19.36 7.28 17.10
CA SER A 154 -20.60 6.61 17.52
C SER A 154 -20.40 5.75 18.75
#